data_AF-A0A539EE21-F1
#
_entry.id   AF-A0A539EE21-F1
#
_cell.length_a   1.000
_cell.length_b   1.000
_cell.length_c   1.000
_cell.angle_alpha   90.00
_cell.angle_beta   90.00
_cell.angle_gamma   90.00
#
_symmetry.space_group_name_H-M   'P 1'
#
loop_
_entity.id
_entity.type
_entity.pdbx_description
1 polymer ?
#
loop_
_entity_poly.entity_id
_entity_poly.type
_entity_poly.pdbx_seq_one_letter_code
_entity_poly.pdbx_strand_id
1 'polypeptide(L)'
;MSYPLMLWLQMGVGSLLLSGCAATHHELRYDSMGQTSAVVWPQAPEQARYRFVGQLTGEENFRLGAGERESLGLRAIKWLVGLASGKATPNILQRPQGGTVGSDGRIYVTD
;
A
#
# COMPACT_ATOMS: atom_id res chain seq x y z
N MET A 1 -37.45 24.52 -28.42
CA MET A 1 -36.58 23.69 -29.28
C MET A 1 -35.24 23.47 -28.57
N SER A 2 -35.25 22.89 -27.35
CA SER A 2 -34.08 22.94 -26.44
C SER A 2 -33.83 21.67 -25.60
N TYR A 3 -34.71 20.67 -25.68
CA TYR A 3 -34.59 19.40 -24.95
C TYR A 3 -33.36 18.54 -25.31
N PRO A 4 -32.89 18.44 -26.57
CA PRO A 4 -31.76 17.58 -26.87
C PRO A 4 -30.47 18.11 -26.21
N LEU A 5 -30.24 19.43 -26.26
CA LEU A 5 -29.06 20.05 -25.66
C LEU A 5 -29.00 19.82 -24.13
N MET A 6 -30.15 19.87 -23.47
CA MET A 6 -30.26 19.67 -22.02
C MET A 6 -30.01 18.20 -21.62
N LEU A 7 -30.42 17.24 -22.46
CA LEU A 7 -30.17 15.81 -22.26
C LEU A 7 -28.67 15.46 -22.43
N TRP A 8 -28.03 16.01 -23.46
CA TRP A 8 -26.59 15.83 -23.69
C TRP A 8 -25.74 16.45 -22.57
N LEU A 9 -26.16 17.61 -22.04
CA LEU A 9 -25.50 18.23 -20.90
C LEU A 9 -25.60 17.37 -19.63
N GLN A 10 -26.77 16.78 -19.37
CA GLN A 10 -26.97 15.88 -18.23
C GLN A 10 -26.15 14.59 -18.34
N MET A 11 -26.08 13.98 -19.53
CA MET A 11 -25.22 12.81 -19.77
C MET A 11 -23.73 13.14 -19.63
N GLY A 12 -23.29 14.28 -20.17
CA GLY A 12 -21.91 14.74 -20.04
C GLY A 12 -21.50 14.94 -18.58
N VAL A 13 -22.32 15.63 -17.79
CA VAL A 13 -22.08 15.82 -16.35
C VAL A 13 -22.07 14.49 -15.60
N GLY A 14 -22.98 13.56 -15.94
CA GLY A 14 -23.00 12.22 -15.36
C GLY A 14 -21.71 11.44 -15.60
N SER A 15 -21.17 11.48 -16.82
CA SER A 15 -19.89 10.83 -17.14
C SER A 15 -18.69 11.47 -16.42
N LEU A 16 -18.66 12.80 -16.26
CA LEU A 16 -17.61 13.47 -15.49
C LEU A 16 -17.64 13.14 -14.00
N LEU A 17 -18.82 12.91 -13.42
CA LEU A 17 -18.93 12.51 -12.02
C LEU A 17 -18.43 11.08 -11.77
N LEU A 18 -18.35 10.25 -12.80
CA LEU A 18 -17.85 8.87 -12.72
C LEU A 18 -16.34 8.75 -12.98
N SER A 19 -15.68 9.80 -13.48
CA SER A 19 -14.22 9.82 -13.67
C SER A 19 -13.50 10.25 -12.40
N GLY A 20 -13.62 9.46 -11.33
CA GLY A 20 -12.79 9.60 -10.13
C GLY A 20 -11.56 8.71 -10.23
N CYS A 21 -10.36 9.28 -10.11
CA CYS A 21 -9.14 8.49 -10.03
C CYS A 21 -9.01 7.93 -8.59
N ALA A 22 -9.28 6.64 -8.42
CA ALA A 22 -9.07 5.96 -7.14
C ALA A 22 -7.59 5.57 -7.02
N ALA A 23 -6.75 6.50 -6.56
CA ALA A 23 -5.39 6.19 -6.15
C ALA A 23 -5.40 5.84 -4.65
N THR A 24 -5.01 4.62 -4.30
CA THR A 24 -4.81 4.19 -2.91
C THR A 24 -3.33 4.22 -2.57
N HIS A 25 -2.96 4.99 -1.55
CA HIS A 25 -1.57 5.14 -1.16
C HIS A 25 -1.19 4.11 -0.08
N HIS A 26 -0.21 3.27 -0.36
CA HIS A 26 0.30 2.30 0.58
C HIS A 26 1.76 2.62 0.89
N GLU A 27 2.07 2.74 2.17
CA GLU A 27 3.43 2.97 2.65
C GLU A 27 4.02 1.66 3.15
N LEU A 28 5.19 1.30 2.63
CA LEU A 28 5.96 0.19 3.15
C LEU A 28 6.61 0.61 4.47
N ARG A 29 6.29 -0.06 5.58
CA ARG A 29 6.85 0.20 6.90
C ARG A 29 7.58 -1.02 7.43
N TYR A 30 8.78 -0.80 7.97
CA TYR A 30 9.53 -1.84 8.66
C TYR A 30 8.73 -2.37 9.83
N ASP A 31 8.72 -3.69 9.99
CA ASP A 31 8.31 -4.27 11.25
C ASP A 31 9.44 -4.02 12.27
N SER A 32 9.21 -3.08 13.17
CA SER A 32 10.14 -2.78 14.24
C SER A 32 9.90 -3.79 15.36
N MET A 33 10.75 -4.81 15.46
CA MET A 33 10.85 -5.59 16.70
C MET A 33 11.14 -4.58 17.82
N GLY A 34 10.13 -4.32 18.66
CA GLY A 34 10.05 -3.09 19.44
C GLY A 34 11.32 -2.81 20.24
N GLN A 35 11.93 -1.62 20.03
CA GLN A 35 12.96 -0.92 20.82
C GLN A 35 14.10 -1.72 21.50
N THR A 36 14.23 -3.01 21.27
CA THR A 36 15.04 -3.89 22.11
C THR A 36 16.27 -4.31 21.31
N SER A 37 17.39 -3.70 21.67
CA SER A 37 18.74 -3.90 21.15
C SER A 37 18.98 -3.30 19.76
N ALA A 38 19.82 -2.26 19.71
CA ALA A 38 20.49 -1.84 18.47
C ALA A 38 21.43 -2.98 18.03
N VAL A 39 20.87 -3.97 17.32
CA VAL A 39 21.67 -5.04 16.73
C VAL A 39 22.57 -4.38 15.68
N VAL A 40 23.87 -4.45 15.93
CA VAL A 40 24.90 -3.88 15.07
C VAL A 40 25.82 -4.96 14.55
N TRP A 41 26.46 -4.72 13.42
CA TRP A 41 27.43 -5.62 12.84
C TRP A 41 28.63 -4.86 12.26
N PRO A 42 29.88 -5.30 12.48
CA PRO A 42 30.29 -6.36 13.40
C PRO A 42 30.01 -6.01 14.87
N GLN A 43 30.04 -7.03 15.74
CA GLN A 43 30.01 -6.83 17.20
C GLN A 43 31.39 -6.41 17.72
N ALA A 44 31.44 -5.82 18.91
CA ALA A 44 32.70 -5.49 19.56
C ALA A 44 33.63 -6.73 19.65
N PRO A 45 34.96 -6.57 19.49
CA PRO A 45 35.74 -5.33 19.54
C PRO A 45 35.84 -4.58 18.20
N GLU A 46 35.32 -5.13 17.10
CA GLU A 46 35.36 -4.49 15.79
C GLU A 46 34.38 -3.30 15.73
N GLN A 47 34.73 -2.27 14.94
CA GLN A 47 33.86 -1.10 14.76
C GLN A 47 32.61 -1.48 13.95
N ALA A 48 31.44 -1.31 14.56
CA ALA A 48 30.16 -1.52 13.91
C ALA A 48 29.99 -0.65 12.66
N ARG A 49 29.52 -1.25 11.56
CA ARG A 49 29.29 -0.59 10.26
C ARG A 49 27.82 -0.62 9.83
N TYR A 50 27.08 -1.60 10.33
CA TYR A 50 25.68 -1.80 10.00
C TYR A 50 24.85 -1.82 11.27
N ARG A 51 23.64 -1.26 11.20
CA ARG A 51 22.65 -1.31 12.26
C ARG A 51 21.38 -1.92 11.68
N PHE A 52 20.83 -2.90 12.39
CA PHE A 52 19.52 -3.44 12.08
C PHE A 52 18.44 -2.39 12.34
N VAL A 53 17.62 -2.12 11.33
CA VAL A 53 16.55 -1.10 11.39
C VAL A 53 15.14 -1.70 11.35
N GLY A 54 15.03 -3.01 11.14
CA GLY A 54 13.76 -3.74 11.05
C GLY A 54 13.74 -4.70 9.87
N GLN A 55 12.59 -5.32 9.65
CA GLN A 55 12.40 -6.34 8.61
C GLN A 55 11.29 -5.95 7.63
N LEU A 56 11.47 -6.38 6.37
CA LEU A 56 10.46 -6.37 5.32
C LEU A 56 10.22 -7.82 4.89
N THR A 57 9.01 -8.31 5.12
CA THR A 57 8.53 -9.66 4.87
C THR A 57 7.54 -9.73 3.71
N GLY A 58 6.90 -8.63 3.31
CA GLY A 58 6.01 -8.60 2.14
C GLY A 58 4.79 -7.72 2.35
N GLU A 59 3.62 -8.22 1.96
CA GLU A 59 2.40 -7.40 1.93
C GLU A 59 1.98 -6.85 3.29
N GLU A 60 2.33 -7.54 4.37
CA GLU A 60 2.03 -7.11 5.74
C GLU A 60 2.78 -5.85 6.18
N ASN A 61 3.87 -5.50 5.49
CA ASN A 61 4.58 -4.25 5.70
C ASN A 61 3.86 -3.05 5.08
N PHE A 62 2.92 -3.26 4.16
CA PHE A 62 2.13 -2.15 3.63
C PHE A 62 1.10 -1.71 4.67
N ARG A 63 1.21 -0.45 5.06
CA ARG A 63 0.19 0.24 5.86
C ARG A 63 -0.48 1.28 4.98
N LEU A 64 -1.77 1.47 5.21
CA LEU A 64 -2.48 2.63 4.67
C LEU A 64 -1.75 3.91 5.13
N GLY A 65 -1.65 4.89 4.23
CA GLY A 65 -1.01 6.17 4.54
C GLY A 65 -1.63 6.82 5.78
N ALA A 66 -0.84 7.64 6.49
CA ALA A 66 -1.33 8.33 7.69
C ALA A 66 -2.55 9.21 7.34
N GLY A 67 -3.73 8.85 7.84
CA GLY A 67 -5.00 9.56 7.59
C GLY A 67 -5.92 8.89 6.57
N GLU A 68 -5.48 7.85 5.89
CA GLU A 68 -6.27 7.10 4.92
C GLU A 68 -7.15 6.07 5.66
N ARG A 69 -8.41 6.43 5.86
CA ARG A 69 -9.45 5.50 6.35
C ARG A 69 -10.29 5.06 5.17
N GLU A 70 -10.69 3.79 5.18
CA GLU A 70 -11.67 3.29 4.23
C GLU A 70 -12.94 4.13 4.30
N SER A 71 -13.39 4.65 3.15
CA SER A 71 -14.58 5.49 3.08
C SER A 71 -15.84 4.67 3.38
N LEU A 72 -16.82 5.29 4.04
CA LEU A 72 -18.11 4.63 4.36
C LEU A 72 -18.83 4.13 3.09
N GLY A 73 -18.71 4.88 1.98
CA GLY A 73 -19.27 4.49 0.69
C GLY A 73 -18.61 3.24 0.10
N LEU A 74 -17.28 3.14 0.16
CA LEU A 74 -16.57 1.94 -0.29
C LEU A 74 -16.95 0.72 0.54
N ARG A 75 -17.14 0.89 1.86
CA ARG A 75 -17.62 -0.18 2.75
C ARG A 75 -19.04 -0.65 2.38
N ALA A 76 -19.94 0.27 2.05
CA ALA A 76 -21.29 -0.07 1.61
C ALA A 76 -21.30 -0.82 0.26
N ILE A 77 -20.47 -0.39 -0.70
CA ILE A 77 -20.31 -1.08 -1.98
C ILE A 77 -19.72 -2.47 -1.77
N LYS A 78 -18.65 -2.60 -0.98
CA LYS A 78 -18.05 -3.91 -0.65
C LYS A 78 -19.04 -4.85 0.00
N TRP A 79 -19.92 -4.34 0.88
CA TRP A 79 -21.02 -5.12 1.43
C TRP A 79 -22.02 -5.54 0.36
N LEU A 80 -22.44 -4.62 -0.52
CA LEU A 80 -23.38 -4.89 -1.61
C LEU A 80 -22.87 -5.94 -2.60
N VAL A 81 -21.58 -5.89 -2.95
CA VAL A 81 -20.96 -6.84 -3.88
C VAL A 81 -20.44 -8.11 -3.21
N GLY A 82 -20.71 -8.31 -1.91
CA GLY A 82 -20.31 -9.53 -1.18
C GLY A 82 -18.81 -9.64 -0.88
N LEU A 83 -18.04 -8.56 -1.05
CA LEU A 83 -16.61 -8.49 -0.69
C LEU A 83 -16.38 -8.28 0.82
N ALA A 84 -17.42 -8.43 1.63
CA ALA A 84 -17.38 -8.19 3.07
C ALA A 84 -16.60 -9.24 3.87
N SER A 85 -16.23 -10.39 3.28
CA SER A 85 -15.63 -11.48 4.04
C SER A 85 -14.47 -12.13 3.30
N GLY A 86 -13.29 -11.97 3.90
CA GLY A 86 -12.03 -12.58 3.49
C GLY A 86 -10.89 -11.65 3.83
N LYS A 87 -10.14 -11.93 4.91
CA LYS A 87 -8.79 -11.37 5.00
C LYS A 87 -8.05 -11.96 3.80
N ALA A 88 -7.70 -11.12 2.82
CA ALA A 88 -6.80 -11.53 1.75
C ALA A 88 -5.57 -12.15 2.41
N THR A 89 -5.20 -13.37 1.98
CA THR A 89 -3.95 -13.98 2.45
C THR A 89 -2.81 -13.12 1.92
N PRO A 90 -2.08 -12.40 2.80
CA PRO A 90 -1.04 -11.50 2.33
C PRO A 90 0.04 -12.31 1.61
N ASN A 91 0.51 -11.80 0.48
CA ASN A 91 1.65 -12.39 -0.18
C ASN A 91 2.91 -12.06 0.64
N ILE A 92 3.47 -13.09 1.27
CA ILE A 92 4.68 -13.00 2.08
C ILE A 92 5.83 -13.61 1.29
N LEU A 93 6.97 -12.94 1.32
CA LEU A 93 8.22 -13.41 0.76
C LEU A 93 8.57 -14.77 1.38
N GLN A 94 8.77 -15.78 0.54
CA GLN A 94 9.05 -17.13 0.97
C GLN A 94 10.55 -17.39 1.13
N ARG A 95 11.37 -16.94 0.17
CA ARG A 95 12.81 -17.24 0.07
C ARG A 95 13.59 -16.10 -0.61
N PRO A 96 13.56 -14.87 -0.08
CA PRO A 96 14.25 -13.74 -0.71
C PRO A 96 15.75 -14.00 -0.86
N GLN A 97 16.22 -14.04 -2.11
CA GLN A 97 17.62 -14.26 -2.47
C GLN A 97 18.41 -12.95 -2.64
N GLY A 98 17.72 -11.83 -2.87
CA GLY A 98 18.36 -10.54 -3.12
C GLY A 98 17.36 -9.42 -3.37
N GLY A 99 17.86 -8.18 -3.40
CA GLY A 99 17.04 -7.02 -3.72
C GLY A 99 17.87 -5.82 -4.19
N THR A 100 17.20 -4.86 -4.82
CA THR A 100 17.81 -3.63 -5.34
C THR A 100 16.82 -2.47 -5.30
N VAL A 101 17.33 -1.23 -5.36
CA VAL A 101 16.51 -0.02 -5.48
C VAL A 101 16.54 0.43 -6.94
N GLY A 102 15.37 0.54 -7.56
CA GLY A 102 15.24 1.07 -8.91
C GLY A 102 15.41 2.57 -8.97
N SER A 103 15.57 3.10 -10.19
CA SER A 103 15.65 4.55 -10.42
C SER A 103 14.38 5.31 -10.05
N ASP A 104 13.25 4.61 -9.91
CA ASP A 104 11.96 5.15 -9.46
C ASP A 104 11.82 5.15 -7.92
N GLY A 105 12.87 4.75 -7.20
CA GLY A 105 12.87 4.66 -5.73
C GLY A 105 12.14 3.45 -5.17
N ARG A 106 11.66 2.52 -6.02
CA ARG A 106 11.04 1.27 -5.55
C ARG A 106 12.09 0.24 -5.16
N ILE A 107 11.73 -0.59 -4.18
CA ILE A 107 12.53 -1.74 -3.77
C ILE A 107 12.04 -2.96 -4.54
N TYR A 108 12.95 -3.61 -5.26
CA TYR A 108 12.70 -4.86 -5.96
C TYR A 108 13.37 -5.99 -5.20
N VAL A 109 12.68 -7.11 -5.04
CA VAL A 109 13.17 -8.29 -4.33
C VAL A 109 13.00 -9.50 -5.23
N THR A 110 14.04 -10.33 -5.33
CA THR A 110 13.95 -11.66 -5.94
C THR A 110 13.60 -12.65 -4.84
N ASP A 111 12.37 -13.15 -4.85
CA ASP A 111 11.85 -14.17 -3.92
C ASP A 111 12.00 -15.59 -4.47
#